data_AF-A0A9W8W3T0-F1
#
_entry.id   AF-A0A9W8W3T0-F1
#
_cell.length_a   1.000
_cell.length_b   1.000
_cell.length_c   1.000
_cell.angle_alpha   90.00
_cell.angle_beta   90.00
_cell.angle_gamma   90.00
#
_symmetry.space_group_name_H-M   'P 1'
#
loop_
_entity.id
_entity.type
_entity.pdbx_description
1 polymer ?
#
loop_
_entity_poly.entity_id
_entity_poly.type
_entity_poly.pdbx_seq_one_letter_code
_entity_poly.pdbx_strand_id
1 'polypeptide(L)'
;MPRRHNSDQEVHLLQGHDNDRLSIDSSPLSRDDTLCETETRSTDRQGSPGAPGAASDLDGSKRHQRDTNTNGNASREWLELDDMDANGLSRPKYHRHAGGRSGTPLLHKEDDDDRGRVTHTAHGNRRTSIGSAKSSEDEHPYHREMMERPSFSRRSTMRSRSPQTVADAAENSTRKKYTYAAFFLVISLVSFCVQTELSAYIQHDLGWDKAYCMMYFTHGSWIVLWPVQLLILRFQKRDIPWPVFWKRHKQHLRTTAIMIETQTLDVFHLSIQHRARPIRYIIRFTVLITCALTVAGLSWYIAVSLTTPSDLTAIYNCSAFFAYVFSVPLLHEPLRLDKSVAVLIAIAGVLVVAYGDTKEGTKDVEASNRFFGNIVIGVGSVLYGLYEVLYKRFACPPEGVSPGRGMIFANTFGSCIGLFTLTVLWIPLPIIDFLGIEKFELPVASTCWLILLAVLMNATFSGSFLVLISLTSPVLSSVAALLTIFIVAIVDWMLTGEPLSFAAIIGGAMIVVAFLGLTWSTYREMKEHEAMKPIVDLSDSDRDGDIESDDD
;
A
#
# COMPACT_ATOMS: atom_id res chain seq x y z
N MET A 1 -66.24 6.27 39.30
CA MET A 1 -66.21 7.75 39.13
C MET A 1 -64.98 8.13 38.29
N PRO A 2 -64.89 9.35 37.71
CA PRO A 2 -64.68 9.45 36.26
C PRO A 2 -63.63 10.53 35.85
N ARG A 3 -63.46 11.04 34.61
CA ARG A 3 -64.21 10.94 33.33
C ARG A 3 -63.31 11.41 32.14
N ARG A 4 -63.45 10.78 30.96
CA ARG A 4 -63.28 11.40 29.61
C ARG A 4 -61.87 11.92 29.20
N HIS A 5 -61.62 12.32 27.95
CA HIS A 5 -62.51 12.47 26.78
C HIS A 5 -61.98 11.79 25.51
N ASN A 6 -62.89 11.27 24.69
CA ASN A 6 -62.71 10.96 23.26
C ASN A 6 -64.05 11.21 22.57
N SER A 7 -64.05 11.97 21.46
CA SER A 7 -65.23 12.48 20.73
C SER A 7 -64.77 13.58 19.74
N ASP A 8 -65.18 13.69 18.48
CA ASP A 8 -65.98 12.86 17.55
C ASP A 8 -65.39 13.11 16.11
N GLN A 9 -65.52 12.24 15.09
CA GLN A 9 -66.58 12.20 14.05
C GLN A 9 -67.17 13.58 13.65
N GLU A 10 -67.45 13.91 12.38
CA GLU A 10 -68.02 13.09 11.28
C GLU A 10 -67.39 13.33 9.87
N VAL A 11 -67.99 12.70 8.84
CA VAL A 11 -67.65 12.78 7.40
C VAL A 11 -68.88 13.16 6.57
N HIS A 12 -68.77 14.17 5.70
CA HIS A 12 -69.65 14.37 4.52
C HIS A 12 -68.84 15.17 3.46
N LEU A 13 -68.59 14.67 2.24
CA LEU A 13 -69.47 14.53 1.07
C LEU A 13 -70.06 15.85 0.54
N LEU A 14 -69.52 16.37 -0.57
CA LEU A 14 -70.17 16.28 -1.90
C LEU A 14 -69.30 16.83 -3.06
N GLN A 15 -69.67 16.49 -4.30
CA GLN A 15 -69.06 16.99 -5.53
C GLN A 15 -69.78 18.25 -6.05
N GLY A 16 -69.06 19.03 -6.88
CA GLY A 16 -69.64 19.65 -8.06
C GLY A 16 -69.82 21.17 -8.06
N HIS A 17 -69.03 21.84 -8.89
CA HIS A 17 -69.57 22.56 -10.04
C HIS A 17 -68.49 22.83 -11.09
N ASP A 18 -68.74 22.42 -12.33
CA ASP A 18 -68.21 23.12 -13.50
C ASP A 18 -68.94 24.47 -13.64
N ASN A 19 -68.25 25.52 -14.07
CA ASN A 19 -68.54 26.12 -15.38
C ASN A 19 -67.66 27.33 -15.76
N ASP A 20 -67.44 27.41 -17.07
CA ASP A 20 -67.36 28.62 -17.91
C ASP A 20 -66.26 29.69 -17.72
N ARG A 21 -65.49 29.84 -18.81
CA ARG A 21 -65.14 31.11 -19.51
C ARG A 21 -64.00 31.97 -18.92
N LEU A 22 -63.21 32.69 -19.73
CA LEU A 22 -63.28 32.98 -21.18
C LEU A 22 -61.87 33.05 -21.82
N SER A 23 -61.85 33.11 -23.15
CA SER A 23 -60.71 33.31 -24.07
C SER A 23 -59.74 34.44 -23.70
N ILE A 24 -58.49 34.46 -24.22
CA ILE A 24 -58.17 35.16 -25.49
C ILE A 24 -56.85 34.66 -26.14
N ASP A 25 -56.86 34.70 -27.48
CA ASP A 25 -55.78 34.64 -28.49
C ASP A 25 -54.47 35.43 -28.16
N SER A 26 -53.31 35.27 -28.83
CA SER A 26 -52.95 34.61 -30.11
C SER A 26 -51.42 34.34 -30.20
N SER A 27 -50.96 33.83 -31.34
CA SER A 27 -49.55 33.77 -31.79
C SER A 27 -49.48 34.14 -33.30
N PRO A 28 -48.33 34.05 -33.99
CA PRO A 28 -47.06 34.80 -33.85
C PRO A 28 -46.73 35.59 -35.16
N LEU A 29 -45.50 36.14 -35.32
CA LEU A 29 -44.67 36.26 -36.57
C LEU A 29 -43.95 37.62 -36.84
N SER A 30 -42.61 37.52 -36.82
CA SER A 30 -41.68 37.91 -37.91
C SER A 30 -41.19 39.35 -38.14
N ARG A 31 -39.94 39.42 -38.66
CA ARG A 31 -39.28 40.49 -39.45
C ARG A 31 -38.89 41.80 -38.76
N ASP A 32 -37.97 42.60 -39.29
CA ASP A 32 -36.72 42.45 -40.10
C ASP A 32 -36.12 43.88 -40.15
N ASP A 33 -34.81 44.13 -39.95
CA ASP A 33 -34.26 45.48 -40.27
C ASP A 33 -32.73 45.59 -40.44
N THR A 34 -32.27 46.69 -41.06
CA THR A 34 -30.89 46.92 -41.55
C THR A 34 -30.47 48.42 -41.57
N LEU A 35 -29.21 48.86 -41.73
CA LEU A 35 -27.92 48.17 -41.98
C LEU A 35 -26.87 48.70 -40.93
N CYS A 36 -25.73 49.40 -41.13
CA CYS A 36 -24.86 49.73 -42.27
C CYS A 36 -23.42 50.08 -41.77
N GLU A 37 -22.37 49.59 -42.45
CA GLU A 37 -20.98 50.12 -42.49
C GLU A 37 -20.14 50.18 -41.17
N THR A 38 -18.80 50.23 -41.18
CA THR A 38 -17.82 50.48 -42.26
C THR A 38 -16.56 49.59 -42.13
N GLU A 39 -15.92 49.22 -43.25
CA GLU A 39 -14.56 48.63 -43.30
C GLU A 39 -13.48 49.64 -43.74
N THR A 40 -12.24 49.49 -43.26
CA THR A 40 -11.03 49.92 -44.00
C THR A 40 -9.83 48.98 -43.82
N ARG A 41 -9.42 48.37 -44.94
CA ARG A 41 -8.04 48.10 -45.47
C ARG A 41 -6.81 48.62 -44.68
N SER A 42 -5.60 48.05 -44.78
CA SER A 42 -5.08 46.84 -45.49
C SER A 42 -3.57 46.59 -45.18
N THR A 43 -3.00 45.51 -45.75
CA THR A 43 -1.55 45.33 -46.15
C THR A 43 -0.48 45.24 -45.02
N ASP A 44 0.63 44.47 -45.13
CA ASP A 44 1.09 43.52 -46.17
C ASP A 44 2.03 42.38 -45.63
N ARG A 45 2.51 41.55 -46.58
CA ARG A 45 3.27 40.27 -46.55
C ARG A 45 4.69 40.18 -45.94
N GLN A 46 5.01 38.94 -45.50
CA GLN A 46 6.26 38.15 -45.68
C GLN A 46 7.61 38.69 -45.11
N GLY A 47 8.62 37.87 -44.78
CA GLY A 47 8.79 36.41 -44.85
C GLY A 47 10.08 35.89 -44.16
N SER A 48 10.33 34.58 -44.19
CA SER A 48 11.50 33.86 -43.60
C SER A 48 12.58 33.54 -44.68
N PRO A 49 13.71 32.82 -44.45
CA PRO A 49 14.33 32.25 -43.22
C PRO A 49 15.87 32.47 -43.09
N GLY A 50 16.57 31.84 -42.12
CA GLY A 50 18.05 31.75 -42.16
C GLY A 50 18.80 31.10 -40.96
N ALA A 51 19.67 30.13 -41.27
CA ALA A 51 20.80 29.55 -40.49
C ALA A 51 21.93 29.21 -41.52
N PRO A 52 23.21 28.81 -41.24
CA PRO A 52 23.73 28.00 -40.10
C PRO A 52 25.22 28.29 -39.66
N GLY A 53 25.88 27.35 -38.96
CA GLY A 53 27.36 27.29 -38.70
C GLY A 53 27.75 27.50 -37.22
N ALA A 54 28.59 26.73 -36.50
CA ALA A 54 29.85 25.98 -36.75
C ALA A 54 31.13 26.86 -36.73
N ALA A 55 32.27 26.53 -36.08
CA ALA A 55 32.66 25.47 -35.11
C ALA A 55 34.05 25.80 -34.48
N SER A 56 34.60 24.94 -33.59
CA SER A 56 36.04 24.83 -33.19
C SER A 56 36.66 26.00 -32.36
N ASP A 57 37.73 25.87 -31.56
CA ASP A 57 38.44 24.71 -30.95
C ASP A 57 39.39 25.14 -29.80
N LEU A 58 39.86 24.16 -28.98
CA LEU A 58 41.11 24.19 -28.13
C LEU A 58 41.24 25.30 -27.04
N ASP A 59 42.13 25.28 -26.04
CA ASP A 59 42.89 24.27 -25.24
C ASP A 59 43.38 25.02 -23.95
N GLY A 60 44.06 24.35 -23.00
CA GLY A 60 45.01 25.07 -22.12
C GLY A 60 44.89 24.89 -20.60
N SER A 61 45.01 23.64 -20.15
CA SER A 61 45.36 23.23 -18.76
C SER A 61 46.07 24.27 -17.86
N LYS A 62 45.61 24.39 -16.61
CA LYS A 62 46.52 24.39 -15.45
C LYS A 62 45.90 23.95 -14.12
N ARG A 63 46.75 23.32 -13.31
CA ARG A 63 46.46 22.68 -12.02
C ARG A 63 47.03 23.55 -10.90
N HIS A 64 46.25 23.84 -9.86
CA HIS A 64 46.80 24.37 -8.60
C HIS A 64 46.20 23.67 -7.40
N GLN A 65 47.08 23.26 -6.49
CA GLN A 65 46.76 22.64 -5.21
C GLN A 65 47.10 23.63 -4.10
N ARG A 66 46.21 23.77 -3.12
CA ARG A 66 46.47 24.48 -1.86
C ARG A 66 45.57 23.91 -0.77
N ASP A 67 46.19 23.36 0.25
CA ASP A 67 45.52 22.93 1.47
C ASP A 67 45.20 24.15 2.37
N THR A 68 44.00 24.17 2.95
CA THR A 68 43.70 24.94 4.16
C THR A 68 42.65 24.18 4.97
N ASN A 69 42.92 24.00 6.27
CA ASN A 69 42.12 23.19 7.18
C ASN A 69 41.32 24.10 8.12
N THR A 70 39.99 24.06 8.08
CA THR A 70 39.11 24.78 9.02
C THR A 70 37.87 23.95 9.36
N ASN A 71 37.61 23.78 10.66
CA ASN A 71 36.39 23.15 11.18
C ASN A 71 35.12 23.92 10.77
N GLY A 72 34.05 23.19 10.50
CA GLY A 72 32.70 23.74 10.31
C GLY A 72 31.65 22.65 10.45
N ASN A 73 30.89 22.67 11.55
CA ASN A 73 29.77 21.74 11.77
C ASN A 73 28.63 22.05 10.77
N ALA A 74 28.29 21.07 9.94
CA ALA A 74 27.13 21.12 9.05
C ALA A 74 26.52 19.72 8.89
N SER A 75 25.57 19.39 9.78
CA SER A 75 24.89 18.09 9.78
C SER A 75 24.14 17.84 8.46
N ARG A 76 24.49 16.76 7.77
CA ARG A 76 23.74 16.23 6.62
C ARG A 76 23.38 14.77 6.88
N GLU A 77 22.27 14.56 7.59
CA GLU A 77 21.64 13.24 7.71
C GLU A 77 21.11 12.80 6.34
N TRP A 78 21.88 11.98 5.64
CA TRP A 78 21.36 11.13 4.58
C TRP A 78 21.06 9.77 5.20
N LEU A 79 19.77 9.48 5.37
CA LEU A 79 19.28 8.25 6.00
C LEU A 79 19.82 7.00 5.30
N GLU A 80 20.71 6.27 5.96
CA GLU A 80 21.26 5.01 5.47
C GLU A 80 20.16 3.96 5.33
N LEU A 81 19.95 3.51 4.09
CA LEU A 81 19.01 2.44 3.73
C LEU A 81 19.71 1.07 3.58
N ASP A 82 20.94 0.95 4.11
CA ASP A 82 21.69 -0.30 4.16
C ASP A 82 21.30 -1.13 5.39
N ASP A 83 20.49 -2.15 5.15
CA ASP A 83 20.26 -3.29 6.05
C ASP A 83 19.80 -4.51 5.23
N MET A 84 20.48 -4.73 4.09
CA MET A 84 20.28 -5.83 3.15
C MET A 84 21.65 -6.33 2.67
N ASP A 85 22.30 -7.07 3.56
CA ASP A 85 23.69 -7.54 3.47
C ASP A 85 24.05 -8.09 2.07
N ALA A 86 24.87 -7.32 1.34
CA ALA A 86 25.20 -7.58 -0.06
C ALA A 86 26.53 -8.34 -0.26
N ASN A 87 27.34 -8.49 0.80
CA ASN A 87 28.73 -8.96 0.71
C ASN A 87 28.93 -10.43 1.13
N GLY A 88 28.02 -11.30 0.71
CA GLY A 88 28.03 -12.75 1.02
C GLY A 88 28.88 -13.64 0.10
N LEU A 89 29.69 -13.11 -0.83
CA LEU A 89 30.38 -13.89 -1.87
C LEU A 89 31.86 -13.51 -2.13
N SER A 90 32.65 -13.34 -1.07
CA SER A 90 34.12 -13.34 -1.17
C SER A 90 34.66 -14.74 -1.50
N ARG A 91 34.65 -15.09 -2.80
CA ARG A 91 35.30 -16.31 -3.31
C ARG A 91 36.83 -16.13 -3.21
N PRO A 92 37.59 -17.10 -2.66
CA PRO A 92 39.05 -16.94 -2.50
C PRO A 92 39.77 -16.82 -3.84
N LYS A 93 40.87 -16.04 -3.86
CA LYS A 93 41.72 -15.85 -5.04
C LYS A 93 42.46 -17.16 -5.37
N TYR A 94 42.03 -17.84 -6.43
CA TYR A 94 42.82 -18.92 -7.02
C TYR A 94 44.01 -18.34 -7.78
N HIS A 95 45.21 -18.82 -7.48
CA HIS A 95 46.41 -18.49 -8.25
C HIS A 95 46.32 -19.10 -9.65
N ARG A 96 46.66 -18.30 -10.67
CA ARG A 96 46.57 -18.66 -12.08
C ARG A 96 47.97 -18.88 -12.66
N HIS A 97 48.46 -20.12 -12.60
CA HIS A 97 49.59 -20.52 -13.44
C HIS A 97 49.13 -20.72 -14.89
N ALA A 98 50.02 -20.46 -15.85
CA ALA A 98 49.73 -20.45 -17.27
C ALA A 98 50.40 -21.61 -18.01
N GLY A 99 49.75 -22.10 -19.06
CA GLY A 99 50.25 -23.14 -19.98
C GLY A 99 49.28 -24.31 -20.15
N GLY A 100 49.33 -24.99 -21.31
CA GLY A 100 48.61 -26.25 -21.53
C GLY A 100 47.39 -26.19 -22.45
N ARG A 101 47.66 -26.10 -23.76
CA ARG A 101 46.85 -26.42 -24.97
C ARG A 101 45.42 -26.99 -24.81
N SER A 102 44.55 -26.51 -25.69
CA SER A 102 43.22 -27.05 -26.01
C SER A 102 43.24 -28.42 -26.71
N GLY A 103 42.27 -29.30 -26.41
CA GLY A 103 41.95 -30.49 -27.20
C GLY A 103 40.68 -31.20 -26.71
N THR A 104 39.62 -31.20 -27.52
CA THR A 104 38.39 -32.01 -27.40
C THR A 104 38.55 -33.32 -28.19
N PRO A 105 37.67 -34.36 -28.08
CA PRO A 105 36.27 -34.33 -27.61
C PRO A 105 35.87 -35.46 -26.62
N LEU A 106 34.55 -35.68 -26.52
CA LEU A 106 33.87 -36.63 -25.64
C LEU A 106 33.72 -38.03 -26.26
N LEU A 107 33.33 -38.96 -25.38
CA LEU A 107 32.59 -40.21 -25.66
C LEU A 107 33.38 -41.35 -26.31
N HIS A 108 33.61 -42.39 -25.53
CA HIS A 108 33.58 -43.77 -26.01
C HIS A 108 32.77 -44.62 -25.02
N LYS A 109 32.05 -45.62 -25.52
CA LYS A 109 31.35 -46.64 -24.75
C LYS A 109 31.44 -47.93 -25.54
N GLU A 110 32.10 -48.92 -24.95
CA GLU A 110 32.03 -50.31 -25.39
C GLU A 110 31.33 -51.13 -24.30
N ASP A 111 30.49 -52.04 -24.76
CA ASP A 111 29.85 -53.08 -23.97
C ASP A 111 30.73 -54.33 -24.05
N ASP A 112 30.65 -55.20 -23.04
CA ASP A 112 30.62 -56.64 -23.31
C ASP A 112 29.97 -57.40 -22.15
N ASP A 113 29.31 -58.52 -22.48
CA ASP A 113 28.70 -59.44 -21.53
C ASP A 113 29.77 -60.36 -20.89
N ASP A 114 29.54 -60.80 -19.64
CA ASP A 114 29.46 -62.25 -19.42
C ASP A 114 28.63 -62.63 -18.17
N ARG A 115 28.19 -63.89 -18.11
CA ARG A 115 27.26 -64.45 -17.11
C ARG A 115 27.93 -65.56 -16.29
N GLY A 116 27.97 -65.42 -14.96
CA GLY A 116 28.49 -66.49 -14.09
C GLY A 116 27.88 -66.52 -12.68
N ARG A 117 26.92 -67.42 -12.42
CA ARG A 117 26.25 -67.58 -11.11
C ARG A 117 26.17 -69.05 -10.65
N VAL A 118 27.09 -69.46 -9.76
CA VAL A 118 27.00 -70.60 -8.79
C VAL A 118 27.93 -70.24 -7.60
N THR A 119 27.66 -70.34 -6.28
CA THR A 119 26.53 -70.78 -5.41
C THR A 119 26.44 -72.23 -4.89
N HIS A 120 27.49 -72.79 -4.25
CA HIS A 120 27.44 -73.80 -3.15
C HIS A 120 28.83 -73.85 -2.47
N THR A 121 29.07 -73.74 -1.15
CA THR A 121 28.60 -74.44 0.07
C THR A 121 28.97 -75.93 0.17
N ALA A 122 29.98 -76.27 1.00
CA ALA A 122 30.00 -77.43 1.89
C ALA A 122 31.20 -77.41 2.87
N HIS A 123 31.09 -78.13 3.99
CA HIS A 123 32.11 -78.22 5.04
C HIS A 123 33.34 -79.06 4.66
N GLY A 124 34.49 -78.72 5.24
CA GLY A 124 35.66 -79.60 5.38
C GLY A 124 36.39 -79.26 6.68
N ASN A 125 36.55 -80.22 7.59
CA ASN A 125 37.02 -79.98 8.96
C ASN A 125 38.36 -80.70 9.23
N ARG A 126 39.12 -80.20 10.22
CA ARG A 126 40.27 -80.81 10.94
C ARG A 126 41.68 -80.77 10.32
N ARG A 127 42.52 -79.97 11.00
CA ARG A 127 43.69 -80.39 11.83
C ARG A 127 45.13 -80.37 11.24
N THR A 128 45.97 -79.74 12.08
CA THR A 128 47.33 -80.13 12.52
C THR A 128 48.55 -79.99 11.61
N SER A 129 49.36 -78.97 11.98
CA SER A 129 50.77 -79.06 12.43
C SER A 129 51.93 -79.13 11.44
N ILE A 130 52.77 -78.09 11.53
CA ILE A 130 54.24 -78.13 11.67
C ILE A 130 55.02 -78.84 10.54
N GLY A 131 55.61 -78.01 9.68
CA GLY A 131 56.73 -78.33 8.79
C GLY A 131 57.57 -77.08 8.58
N SER A 132 58.90 -77.21 8.40
CA SER A 132 59.84 -76.08 8.46
C SER A 132 60.76 -76.01 7.24
N ALA A 133 61.35 -74.81 7.05
CA ALA A 133 62.59 -74.50 6.32
C ALA A 133 62.57 -74.24 4.79
N LYS A 134 62.71 -72.93 4.48
CA LYS A 134 63.71 -72.30 3.59
C LYS A 134 63.44 -72.06 2.08
N SER A 135 63.92 -70.88 1.67
CA SER A 135 64.20 -70.35 0.31
C SER A 135 62.99 -70.14 -0.62
N SER A 136 62.98 -69.12 -1.50
CA SER A 136 64.03 -68.14 -1.86
C SER A 136 63.50 -66.70 -1.91
N GLU A 137 64.42 -65.75 -2.15
CA GLU A 137 64.22 -64.29 -2.22
C GLU A 137 63.07 -63.81 -3.11
N ASP A 138 62.39 -62.71 -2.73
CA ASP A 138 62.23 -61.52 -3.59
C ASP A 138 61.66 -60.25 -2.87
N GLU A 139 61.60 -59.14 -3.60
CA GLU A 139 60.88 -57.85 -3.38
C GLU A 139 61.26 -56.84 -2.26
N HIS A 140 61.91 -55.75 -2.74
CA HIS A 140 61.77 -54.30 -2.47
C HIS A 140 61.05 -53.72 -1.21
N PRO A 141 61.58 -52.59 -0.65
CA PRO A 141 61.03 -51.94 0.54
C PRO A 141 59.85 -50.97 0.29
N TYR A 142 58.84 -51.15 1.14
CA TYR A 142 57.80 -50.22 1.59
C TYR A 142 57.90 -48.72 1.22
N HIS A 143 56.87 -48.23 0.52
CA HIS A 143 56.22 -46.94 0.84
C HIS A 143 54.73 -47.02 0.48
N ARG A 144 53.88 -47.35 1.47
CA ARG A 144 52.41 -47.30 1.34
C ARG A 144 51.92 -45.96 1.86
N GLU A 145 51.81 -44.97 0.98
CA GLU A 145 51.06 -43.75 1.31
C GLU A 145 49.57 -44.08 1.48
N MET A 146 49.03 -43.71 2.64
CA MET A 146 47.64 -43.95 3.00
C MET A 146 46.78 -42.81 2.42
N MET A 147 46.10 -43.05 1.31
CA MET A 147 45.18 -42.08 0.72
C MET A 147 43.99 -41.80 1.66
N GLU A 148 44.10 -40.76 2.47
CA GLU A 148 42.97 -40.21 3.19
C GLU A 148 41.87 -39.78 2.21
N ARG A 149 40.67 -40.32 2.39
CA ARG A 149 39.49 -39.85 1.67
C ARG A 149 39.04 -38.54 2.33
N PRO A 150 38.99 -37.40 1.62
CA PRO A 150 38.56 -36.14 2.22
C PRO A 150 37.10 -36.25 2.66
N SER A 151 36.88 -36.24 3.98
CA SER A 151 35.54 -36.25 4.56
C SER A 151 34.90 -34.88 4.31
N PHE A 152 33.87 -34.85 3.46
CA PHE A 152 33.10 -33.63 3.17
C PHE A 152 32.21 -33.25 4.36
N SER A 153 32.83 -32.74 5.43
CA SER A 153 32.14 -32.06 6.51
C SER A 153 31.37 -30.88 5.94
N ARG A 154 30.05 -31.05 5.79
CA ARG A 154 29.12 -29.96 5.51
C ARG A 154 28.97 -29.11 6.77
N ARG A 155 30.01 -28.37 7.13
CA ARG A 155 29.99 -27.42 8.24
C ARG A 155 29.03 -26.29 7.89
N SER A 156 27.77 -26.50 8.23
CA SER A 156 26.71 -25.49 8.15
C SER A 156 27.14 -24.30 8.99
N THR A 157 27.52 -23.19 8.36
CA THR A 157 27.78 -21.92 9.04
C THR A 157 26.46 -21.24 9.38
N MET A 158 25.56 -21.98 10.03
CA MET A 158 24.36 -21.44 10.68
C MET A 158 24.83 -20.70 11.94
N ARG A 159 25.36 -19.49 11.72
CA ARG A 159 25.80 -18.60 12.78
C ARG A 159 24.59 -18.28 13.67
N SER A 160 24.52 -18.93 14.82
CA SER A 160 23.57 -18.60 15.87
C SER A 160 23.69 -17.11 16.17
N ARG A 161 22.65 -16.34 15.83
CA ARG A 161 22.55 -14.95 16.21
C ARG A 161 22.29 -14.95 17.70
N SER A 162 23.14 -14.31 18.50
CA SER A 162 22.91 -14.26 19.95
C SER A 162 21.55 -13.61 20.22
N PRO A 163 20.82 -14.00 21.29
CA PRO A 163 19.47 -13.47 21.53
C PRO A 163 19.40 -11.94 21.54
N GLN A 164 20.44 -11.28 22.05
CA GLN A 164 20.64 -9.82 21.94
C GLN A 164 20.58 -9.34 20.47
N THR A 165 21.43 -9.85 19.58
CA THR A 165 21.42 -9.45 18.15
C THR A 165 20.13 -9.79 17.38
N VAL A 166 19.24 -10.60 17.95
CA VAL A 166 17.89 -10.85 17.43
C VAL A 166 16.90 -9.82 17.99
N ALA A 167 16.99 -9.47 19.27
CA ALA A 167 16.23 -8.38 19.89
C ALA A 167 16.58 -7.02 19.27
N ASP A 168 17.87 -6.69 19.15
CA ASP A 168 18.37 -5.44 18.54
C ASP A 168 17.85 -5.28 17.10
N ALA A 169 17.81 -6.38 16.34
CA ALA A 169 17.29 -6.41 14.97
C ALA A 169 15.76 -6.26 14.93
N ALA A 170 15.04 -6.78 15.93
CA ALA A 170 13.61 -6.59 16.06
C ALA A 170 13.26 -5.13 16.41
N GLU A 171 13.93 -4.53 17.42
CA GLU A 171 13.73 -3.12 17.78
C GLU A 171 14.05 -2.19 16.61
N ASN A 172 15.17 -2.39 15.91
CA ASN A 172 15.51 -1.61 14.73
C ASN A 172 14.49 -1.78 13.60
N SER A 173 13.92 -2.97 13.41
CA SER A 173 12.82 -3.20 12.47
C SER A 173 11.53 -2.46 12.89
N THR A 174 11.20 -2.46 14.18
CA THR A 174 10.07 -1.70 14.76
C THR A 174 10.26 -0.19 14.63
N ARG A 175 11.47 0.33 14.90
CA ARG A 175 11.80 1.75 14.70
C ARG A 175 11.69 2.15 13.22
N LYS A 176 12.19 1.32 12.30
CA LYS A 176 12.05 1.52 10.85
C LYS A 176 10.56 1.45 10.40
N LYS A 177 9.76 0.51 10.94
CA LYS A 177 8.28 0.41 10.75
C LYS A 177 7.59 1.73 11.07
N TYR A 178 7.84 2.29 12.25
CA TYR A 178 7.23 3.55 12.70
C TYR A 178 7.76 4.79 11.98
N THR A 179 9.05 4.85 11.65
CA THR A 179 9.63 5.99 10.90
C THR A 179 8.98 6.12 9.52
N TYR A 180 8.79 4.99 8.81
CA TYR A 180 8.04 5.00 7.55
C TYR A 180 6.55 5.30 7.74
N ALA A 181 5.91 4.76 8.78
CA ALA A 181 4.51 5.08 9.07
C ALA A 181 4.29 6.59 9.30
N ALA A 182 5.13 7.23 10.11
CA ALA A 182 5.06 8.68 10.35
C ALA A 182 5.31 9.50 9.07
N PHE A 183 6.29 9.10 8.25
CA PHE A 183 6.57 9.72 6.95
C PHE A 183 5.38 9.64 5.98
N PHE A 184 4.79 8.45 5.82
CA PHE A 184 3.62 8.27 4.97
C PHE A 184 2.34 8.90 5.55
N LEU A 185 2.22 9.01 6.88
CA LEU A 185 1.16 9.77 7.53
C LEU A 185 1.25 11.25 7.15
N VAL A 186 2.41 11.89 7.27
CA VAL A 186 2.57 13.31 6.86
C VAL A 186 2.26 13.50 5.37
N ILE A 187 2.75 12.61 4.50
CA ILE A 187 2.42 12.66 3.06
C ILE A 187 0.91 12.48 2.84
N SER A 188 0.24 11.56 3.53
CA SER A 188 -1.20 11.34 3.40
C SER A 188 -2.00 12.58 3.79
N LEU A 189 -1.67 13.23 4.91
CA LEU A 189 -2.40 14.41 5.40
C LEU A 189 -2.24 15.62 4.47
N VAL A 190 -1.01 15.89 4.01
CA VAL A 190 -0.76 16.98 3.05
C VAL A 190 -1.43 16.68 1.70
N SER A 191 -1.32 15.46 1.19
CA SER A 191 -1.92 15.08 -0.10
C SER A 191 -3.45 15.11 -0.05
N PHE A 192 -4.06 14.69 1.08
CA PHE A 192 -5.51 14.71 1.26
C PHE A 192 -6.02 16.14 1.36
N CYS A 193 -5.36 17.02 2.15
CA CYS A 193 -5.73 18.44 2.22
C CYS A 193 -5.62 19.14 0.85
N VAL A 194 -4.51 18.98 0.11
CA VAL A 194 -4.41 19.56 -1.24
C VAL A 194 -5.46 18.96 -2.20
N GLN A 195 -5.83 17.69 -2.03
CA GLN A 195 -6.90 17.06 -2.80
C GLN A 195 -8.29 17.61 -2.42
N THR A 196 -8.59 17.89 -1.15
CA THR A 196 -9.88 18.48 -0.75
C THR A 196 -10.02 19.91 -1.26
N GLU A 197 -9.01 20.76 -1.09
CA GLU A 197 -9.05 22.14 -1.57
C GLU A 197 -9.26 22.21 -3.09
N LEU A 198 -8.49 21.43 -3.85
CA LEU A 198 -8.65 21.37 -5.30
C LEU A 198 -10.03 20.80 -5.70
N SER A 199 -10.53 19.79 -4.99
CA SER A 199 -11.84 19.19 -5.30
C SER A 199 -12.99 20.17 -5.02
N ALA A 200 -12.90 20.95 -3.94
CA ALA A 200 -13.84 22.02 -3.62
C ALA A 200 -13.83 23.10 -4.71
N TYR A 201 -12.65 23.62 -5.06
CA TYR A 201 -12.49 24.63 -6.12
C TYR A 201 -13.01 24.16 -7.50
N ILE A 202 -12.75 22.90 -7.86
CA ILE A 202 -13.22 22.31 -9.13
C ILE A 202 -14.76 22.20 -9.17
N GLN A 203 -15.40 21.91 -8.04
CA GLN A 203 -16.87 21.71 -7.96
C GLN A 203 -17.63 23.02 -7.74
N HIS A 204 -17.10 23.95 -6.92
CA HIS A 204 -17.77 25.19 -6.56
C HIS A 204 -17.48 26.34 -7.54
N ASP A 205 -16.20 26.64 -7.81
CA ASP A 205 -15.80 27.80 -8.62
C ASP A 205 -15.75 27.49 -10.12
N LEU A 206 -15.37 26.25 -10.48
CA LEU A 206 -15.26 25.81 -11.87
C LEU A 206 -16.48 25.00 -12.35
N GLY A 207 -17.44 24.71 -11.46
CA GLY A 207 -18.73 24.09 -11.79
C GLY A 207 -18.68 22.67 -12.37
N TRP A 208 -17.57 21.93 -12.19
CA TRP A 208 -17.44 20.56 -12.72
C TRP A 208 -17.90 19.53 -11.68
N ASP A 209 -19.22 19.40 -11.57
CA ASP A 209 -19.98 18.59 -10.61
C ASP A 209 -20.10 17.08 -10.96
N LYS A 210 -19.18 16.54 -11.76
CA LYS A 210 -19.28 15.20 -12.35
C LYS A 210 -18.87 14.09 -11.37
N ALA A 211 -19.80 13.77 -10.48
CA ALA A 211 -19.67 12.85 -9.36
C ALA A 211 -19.09 11.47 -9.71
N TYR A 212 -19.71 10.73 -10.64
CA TYR A 212 -19.24 9.39 -11.03
C TYR A 212 -17.92 9.48 -11.81
N CYS A 213 -17.78 10.47 -12.70
CA CYS A 213 -16.57 10.70 -13.47
C CYS A 213 -15.36 11.00 -12.56
N MET A 214 -15.55 11.82 -11.53
CA MET A 214 -14.55 12.13 -10.52
C MET A 214 -14.19 10.89 -9.67
N MET A 215 -15.17 10.09 -9.25
CA MET A 215 -14.91 8.79 -8.59
C MET A 215 -14.07 7.86 -9.50
N TYR A 216 -14.43 7.75 -10.77
CA TYR A 216 -13.75 6.89 -11.74
C TYR A 216 -12.29 7.33 -11.96
N PHE A 217 -12.02 8.63 -12.11
CA PHE A 217 -10.65 9.13 -12.24
C PHE A 217 -9.85 9.01 -10.93
N THR A 218 -10.43 9.36 -9.78
CA THR A 218 -9.73 9.34 -8.48
C THR A 218 -9.40 7.92 -8.00
N HIS A 219 -10.30 6.94 -8.17
CA HIS A 219 -10.02 5.54 -7.87
C HIS A 219 -9.20 4.87 -8.99
N GLY A 220 -9.39 5.27 -10.26
CA GLY A 220 -8.66 4.74 -11.40
C GLY A 220 -7.17 5.10 -11.38
N SER A 221 -6.83 6.31 -10.91
CA SER A 221 -5.44 6.78 -10.82
C SER A 221 -4.56 5.96 -9.90
N TRP A 222 -5.13 5.13 -9.01
CA TRP A 222 -4.35 4.20 -8.17
C TRP A 222 -3.52 3.21 -9.01
N ILE A 223 -3.83 3.05 -10.30
CA ILE A 223 -3.00 2.33 -11.28
C ILE A 223 -1.54 2.83 -11.35
N VAL A 224 -1.27 4.11 -11.00
CA VAL A 224 0.08 4.69 -11.08
C VAL A 224 0.97 4.38 -9.88
N LEU A 225 0.39 3.93 -8.74
CA LEU A 225 1.13 3.68 -7.49
C LEU A 225 2.31 2.73 -7.68
N TRP A 226 2.06 1.59 -8.33
CA TRP A 226 3.07 0.56 -8.57
C TRP A 226 4.08 0.96 -9.65
N PRO A 227 3.71 1.53 -10.81
CA PRO A 227 4.65 2.15 -11.75
C PRO A 227 5.57 3.21 -11.13
N VAL A 228 5.02 4.14 -10.33
CA VAL A 228 5.80 5.20 -9.66
C VAL A 228 6.74 4.61 -8.62
N GLN A 229 6.29 3.67 -7.80
CA GLN A 229 7.15 2.98 -6.84
C GLN A 229 8.24 2.13 -7.52
N LEU A 230 7.92 1.45 -8.63
CA LEU A 230 8.86 0.69 -9.44
C LEU A 230 9.94 1.61 -10.04
N LEU A 231 9.55 2.81 -10.49
CA LEU A 231 10.44 3.84 -10.99
C LEU A 231 11.38 4.37 -9.89
N ILE A 232 10.86 4.66 -8.68
CA ILE A 232 11.66 5.04 -7.51
C ILE A 232 12.67 3.94 -7.14
N LEU A 233 12.22 2.68 -7.03
CA LEU A 233 13.09 1.54 -6.74
C LEU A 233 14.15 1.33 -7.84
N ARG A 234 13.83 1.61 -9.11
CA ARG A 234 14.78 1.57 -10.22
C ARG A 234 15.79 2.72 -10.17
N PHE A 235 15.36 3.92 -9.77
CA PHE A 235 16.25 5.07 -9.58
C PHE A 235 17.13 4.97 -8.34
N GLN A 236 16.75 4.19 -7.33
CA GLN A 236 17.62 3.80 -6.21
C GLN A 236 18.62 2.72 -6.61
N LYS A 237 18.22 1.77 -7.49
CA LYS A 237 19.02 0.59 -7.85
C LYS A 237 19.46 0.64 -9.31
N ARG A 238 20.18 1.71 -9.67
CA ARG A 238 20.60 2.03 -11.05
C ARG A 238 21.59 1.01 -11.60
N ASP A 239 22.50 0.55 -10.76
CA ASP A 239 23.65 -0.32 -11.08
C ASP A 239 23.25 -1.78 -11.35
N ILE A 240 22.02 -2.17 -10.98
CA ILE A 240 21.50 -3.52 -11.23
C ILE A 240 20.90 -3.58 -12.65
N PRO A 241 21.33 -4.51 -13.52
CA PRO A 241 20.73 -4.68 -14.84
C PRO A 241 19.22 -4.99 -14.76
N TRP A 242 18.44 -4.38 -15.66
CA TRP A 242 16.97 -4.46 -15.65
C TRP A 242 16.41 -5.89 -15.55
N PRO A 243 16.91 -6.91 -16.30
CA PRO A 243 16.40 -8.28 -16.17
C PRO A 243 16.58 -8.88 -14.77
N VAL A 244 17.67 -8.54 -14.08
CA VAL A 244 17.97 -9.00 -12.71
C VAL A 244 17.09 -8.27 -11.69
N PHE A 245 16.95 -6.95 -11.83
CA PHE A 245 16.03 -6.13 -11.03
C PHE A 245 14.59 -6.63 -11.16
N TRP A 246 14.10 -6.82 -12.38
CA TRP A 246 12.73 -7.28 -12.67
C TRP A 246 12.47 -8.71 -12.18
N LYS A 247 13.45 -9.63 -12.30
CA LYS A 247 13.35 -10.98 -11.74
C LYS A 247 13.27 -10.95 -10.20
N ARG A 248 14.09 -10.11 -9.55
CA ARG A 248 14.05 -9.91 -8.09
C ARG A 248 12.72 -9.30 -7.64
N HIS A 249 12.22 -8.26 -8.32
CA HIS A 249 10.94 -7.60 -8.00
C HIS A 249 9.75 -8.57 -8.12
N LYS A 250 9.63 -9.30 -9.25
CA LYS A 250 8.56 -10.30 -9.41
C LYS A 250 8.62 -11.43 -8.39
N GLN A 251 9.82 -11.89 -8.00
CA GLN A 251 9.97 -12.88 -6.94
C GLN A 251 9.60 -12.32 -5.56
N HIS A 252 9.90 -11.05 -5.31
CA HIS A 252 9.50 -10.34 -4.08
C HIS A 252 7.98 -10.26 -3.97
N LEU A 253 7.30 -9.78 -5.01
CA LEU A 253 5.83 -9.72 -5.06
C LEU A 253 5.19 -11.10 -4.93
N ARG A 254 5.69 -12.11 -5.66
CA ARG A 254 5.18 -13.49 -5.58
C ARG A 254 5.31 -14.07 -4.18
N THR A 255 6.47 -13.92 -3.54
CA THR A 255 6.66 -14.45 -2.18
C THR A 255 5.84 -13.68 -1.14
N THR A 256 5.68 -12.36 -1.28
CA THR A 256 4.79 -11.59 -0.41
C THR A 256 3.32 -11.99 -0.59
N ALA A 257 2.84 -12.20 -1.82
CA ALA A 257 1.49 -12.69 -2.08
C ALA A 257 1.22 -14.09 -1.49
N ILE A 258 2.24 -14.97 -1.45
CA ILE A 258 2.12 -16.27 -0.76
C ILE A 258 2.06 -16.06 0.76
N MET A 259 2.91 -15.21 1.35
CA MET A 259 2.85 -14.90 2.80
C MET A 259 1.48 -14.36 3.24
N ILE A 260 0.79 -13.62 2.35
CA ILE A 260 -0.57 -13.11 2.58
C ILE A 260 -1.61 -14.23 2.44
N GLU A 261 -1.52 -15.06 1.40
CA GLU A 261 -2.43 -16.20 1.19
C GLU A 261 -2.37 -17.23 2.33
N THR A 262 -1.18 -17.45 2.90
CA THR A 262 -0.94 -18.48 3.93
C THR A 262 -0.93 -17.94 5.35
N GLN A 263 -0.76 -16.62 5.53
CA GLN A 263 -0.48 -15.97 6.81
C GLN A 263 0.76 -16.54 7.53
N THR A 264 1.73 -17.08 6.78
CA THR A 264 3.00 -17.63 7.30
C THR A 264 4.22 -16.85 6.83
N LEU A 265 5.23 -16.74 7.70
CA LEU A 265 6.54 -16.18 7.34
C LEU A 265 7.41 -17.19 6.58
N ASP A 266 7.28 -18.49 6.87
CA ASP A 266 7.85 -19.53 6.02
C ASP A 266 7.02 -19.68 4.74
N VAL A 267 7.66 -19.32 3.63
CA VAL A 267 7.20 -19.52 2.25
C VAL A 267 8.24 -20.26 1.40
N PHE A 268 9.25 -20.85 2.03
CA PHE A 268 10.28 -21.66 1.39
C PHE A 268 9.97 -23.16 1.47
N HIS A 269 9.13 -23.58 2.42
CA HIS A 269 8.65 -24.96 2.49
C HIS A 269 7.90 -25.39 1.20
N LEU A 270 8.34 -26.48 0.58
CA LEU A 270 7.93 -26.86 -0.78
C LEU A 270 6.42 -27.13 -0.90
N SER A 271 5.83 -27.76 0.11
CA SER A 271 4.39 -28.07 0.15
C SER A 271 3.51 -26.82 0.12
N ILE A 272 3.97 -25.71 0.72
CA ILE A 272 3.27 -24.43 0.71
C ILE A 272 3.29 -23.84 -0.69
N GLN A 273 4.47 -23.81 -1.34
CA GLN A 273 4.63 -23.27 -2.70
C GLN A 273 3.82 -24.04 -3.77
N HIS A 274 3.62 -25.34 -3.59
CA HIS A 274 2.78 -26.17 -4.48
C HIS A 274 1.27 -25.99 -4.25
N ARG A 275 0.84 -25.68 -3.01
CA ARG A 275 -0.58 -25.50 -2.66
C ARG A 275 -1.08 -24.08 -2.97
N ALA A 276 -0.24 -23.07 -2.77
CA ALA A 276 -0.58 -21.66 -2.92
C ALA A 276 -1.00 -21.29 -4.35
N ARG A 277 -2.01 -20.42 -4.47
CA ARG A 277 -2.62 -19.95 -5.73
C ARG A 277 -2.69 -18.41 -5.73
N PRO A 278 -1.57 -17.70 -5.51
CA PRO A 278 -1.56 -16.30 -5.07
C PRO A 278 -2.23 -15.35 -6.06
N ILE A 279 -2.12 -15.61 -7.37
CA ILE A 279 -2.78 -14.79 -8.40
C ILE A 279 -4.31 -14.86 -8.26
N ARG A 280 -4.87 -16.05 -8.01
CA ARG A 280 -6.32 -16.21 -7.80
C ARG A 280 -6.79 -15.69 -6.44
N TYR A 281 -5.94 -15.78 -5.42
CA TYR A 281 -6.20 -15.17 -4.12
C TYR A 281 -6.29 -13.64 -4.26
N ILE A 282 -5.25 -13.01 -4.80
CA ILE A 282 -5.18 -11.55 -4.96
C ILE A 282 -6.31 -11.02 -5.85
N ILE A 283 -6.58 -11.64 -7.02
CA ILE A 283 -7.72 -11.21 -7.87
C ILE A 283 -9.04 -11.23 -7.09
N ARG A 284 -9.34 -12.30 -6.35
CA ARG A 284 -10.60 -12.41 -5.57
C ARG A 284 -10.72 -11.31 -4.53
N PHE A 285 -9.65 -11.06 -3.76
CA PHE A 285 -9.69 -10.04 -2.71
C PHE A 285 -9.58 -8.61 -3.26
N THR A 286 -8.92 -8.38 -4.40
CA THR A 286 -9.02 -7.10 -5.14
C THR A 286 -10.45 -6.82 -5.55
N VAL A 287 -11.17 -7.78 -6.17
CA VAL A 287 -12.58 -7.59 -6.54
C VAL A 287 -13.43 -7.27 -5.30
N LEU A 288 -13.30 -8.08 -4.24
CA LEU A 288 -14.10 -7.92 -3.01
C LEU A 288 -13.84 -6.56 -2.32
N ILE A 289 -12.57 -6.17 -2.15
CA ILE A 289 -12.20 -4.89 -1.51
C ILE A 289 -12.56 -3.71 -2.41
N THR A 290 -12.35 -3.79 -3.72
CA THR A 290 -12.71 -2.70 -4.64
C THR A 290 -14.22 -2.51 -4.70
N CYS A 291 -15.03 -3.58 -4.69
CA CYS A 291 -16.49 -3.45 -4.60
C CYS A 291 -16.93 -2.74 -3.30
N ALA A 292 -16.38 -3.10 -2.15
CA ALA A 292 -16.69 -2.43 -0.88
C ALA A 292 -16.31 -0.93 -0.90
N LEU A 293 -15.08 -0.62 -1.34
CA LEU A 293 -14.59 0.74 -1.51
C LEU A 293 -15.41 1.55 -2.53
N THR A 294 -15.86 0.92 -3.62
CA THR A 294 -16.64 1.59 -4.67
C THR A 294 -18.04 1.93 -4.18
N VAL A 295 -18.73 1.02 -3.49
CA VAL A 295 -20.05 1.34 -2.92
C VAL A 295 -19.92 2.40 -1.83
N ALA A 296 -18.86 2.36 -1.00
CA ALA A 296 -18.56 3.42 -0.03
C ALA A 296 -18.33 4.80 -0.70
N GLY A 297 -17.52 4.84 -1.77
CA GLY A 297 -17.26 6.06 -2.54
C GLY A 297 -18.51 6.60 -3.25
N LEU A 298 -19.28 5.74 -3.92
CA LEU A 298 -20.54 6.12 -4.54
C LEU A 298 -21.55 6.66 -3.52
N SER A 299 -21.65 6.06 -2.33
CA SER A 299 -22.43 6.59 -1.22
C SER A 299 -22.01 8.01 -0.83
N TRP A 300 -20.71 8.32 -0.81
CA TRP A 300 -20.20 9.67 -0.54
C TRP A 300 -20.63 10.66 -1.63
N TYR A 301 -20.35 10.36 -2.90
CA TYR A 301 -20.68 11.23 -4.02
C TYR A 301 -22.19 11.46 -4.18
N ILE A 302 -23.01 10.44 -3.96
CA ILE A 302 -24.48 10.58 -3.97
C ILE A 302 -24.94 11.47 -2.81
N ALA A 303 -24.43 11.26 -1.60
CA ALA A 303 -24.81 12.04 -0.42
C ALA A 303 -24.40 13.52 -0.49
N VAL A 304 -23.28 13.87 -1.13
CA VAL A 304 -22.86 15.27 -1.37
C VAL A 304 -23.97 16.12 -2.00
N SER A 305 -24.77 15.53 -2.90
CA SER A 305 -25.89 16.20 -3.57
C SER A 305 -27.20 16.23 -2.75
N LEU A 306 -27.28 15.42 -1.68
CA LEU A 306 -28.52 15.12 -0.95
C LEU A 306 -28.51 15.56 0.51
N THR A 307 -27.37 15.91 1.11
CA THR A 307 -27.29 16.38 2.51
C THR A 307 -26.37 17.59 2.68
N THR A 308 -26.28 18.12 3.90
CA THR A 308 -25.42 19.28 4.22
C THR A 308 -23.94 18.86 4.32
N PRO A 309 -22.98 19.78 4.03
CA PRO A 309 -21.56 19.50 4.24
C PRO A 309 -21.21 19.10 5.69
N SER A 310 -21.92 19.67 6.67
CA SER A 310 -21.82 19.29 8.09
C SER A 310 -22.23 17.84 8.34
N ASP A 311 -23.41 17.42 7.87
CA ASP A 311 -23.90 16.04 8.06
C ASP A 311 -23.02 15.03 7.32
N LEU A 312 -22.61 15.34 6.09
CA LEU A 312 -21.68 14.54 5.31
C LEU A 312 -20.37 14.32 6.08
N THR A 313 -19.79 15.41 6.60
CA THR A 313 -18.53 15.38 7.37
C THR A 313 -18.70 14.61 8.67
N ALA A 314 -19.79 14.82 9.41
CA ALA A 314 -20.07 14.12 10.65
C ALA A 314 -20.22 12.60 10.44
N ILE A 315 -21.06 12.19 9.48
CA ILE A 315 -21.44 10.78 9.31
C ILE A 315 -20.35 9.97 8.59
N TYR A 316 -19.66 10.55 7.59
CA TYR A 316 -18.59 9.85 6.88
C TYR A 316 -17.41 9.50 7.80
N ASN A 317 -17.04 10.42 8.70
CA ASN A 317 -15.92 10.24 9.61
C ASN A 317 -16.21 9.26 10.78
N CYS A 318 -17.47 8.85 10.98
CA CYS A 318 -17.80 7.68 11.79
C CYS A 318 -17.23 6.36 11.20
N SER A 319 -16.68 6.37 9.98
CA SER A 319 -15.96 5.21 9.42
C SER A 319 -14.78 4.76 10.28
N ALA A 320 -14.14 5.68 11.01
CA ALA A 320 -13.10 5.36 11.99
C ALA A 320 -13.62 4.51 13.18
N PHE A 321 -14.89 4.69 13.57
CA PHE A 321 -15.56 3.81 14.54
C PHE A 321 -15.77 2.42 13.94
N PHE A 322 -16.30 2.35 12.72
CA PHE A 322 -16.56 1.08 12.05
C PHE A 322 -15.27 0.29 11.74
N ALA A 323 -14.17 0.97 11.39
CA ALA A 323 -12.85 0.38 11.26
C ALA A 323 -12.41 -0.31 12.57
N TYR A 324 -12.62 0.32 13.73
CA TYR A 324 -12.32 -0.31 15.03
C TYR A 324 -13.27 -1.46 15.36
N VAL A 325 -14.59 -1.27 15.17
CA VAL A 325 -15.61 -2.31 15.43
C VAL A 325 -15.40 -3.54 14.55
N PHE A 326 -14.94 -3.40 13.31
CA PHE A 326 -14.62 -4.53 12.43
C PHE A 326 -13.21 -5.11 12.67
N SER A 327 -12.20 -4.31 13.09
CA SER A 327 -10.87 -4.83 13.44
C SER A 327 -10.93 -5.93 14.50
N VAL A 328 -11.76 -5.76 15.53
CA VAL A 328 -11.89 -6.73 16.63
C VAL A 328 -12.27 -8.14 16.13
N PRO A 329 -13.40 -8.38 15.43
CA PRO A 329 -13.75 -9.71 14.93
C PRO A 329 -12.94 -10.18 13.71
N LEU A 330 -12.49 -9.29 12.81
CA LEU A 330 -11.81 -9.73 11.58
C LEU A 330 -10.30 -9.96 11.77
N LEU A 331 -9.63 -9.10 12.54
CA LEU A 331 -8.17 -9.20 12.79
C LEU A 331 -7.86 -9.91 14.11
N HIS A 332 -8.85 -10.04 15.00
CA HIS A 332 -8.70 -10.57 16.36
C HIS A 332 -7.85 -9.62 17.25
N GLU A 333 -7.92 -8.30 16.98
CA GLU A 333 -7.32 -7.29 17.85
C GLU A 333 -8.05 -7.25 19.21
N PRO A 334 -7.33 -7.20 20.35
CA PRO A 334 -7.95 -7.13 21.66
C PRO A 334 -8.67 -5.80 21.87
N LEU A 335 -9.89 -5.86 22.43
CA LEU A 335 -10.64 -4.70 22.88
C LEU A 335 -9.89 -3.98 24.02
N ARG A 336 -9.15 -2.93 23.69
CA ARG A 336 -8.49 -2.07 24.69
C ARG A 336 -9.29 -0.77 24.89
N LEU A 337 -9.60 -0.45 26.15
CA LEU A 337 -10.42 0.72 26.48
C LEU A 337 -9.76 2.06 26.13
N ASP A 338 -8.43 2.14 26.09
CA ASP A 338 -7.70 3.33 25.67
C ASP A 338 -7.87 3.62 24.17
N LYS A 339 -7.80 2.59 23.31
CA LYS A 339 -8.17 2.68 21.90
C LYS A 339 -9.63 3.12 21.73
N SER A 340 -10.55 2.50 22.47
CA SER A 340 -11.99 2.84 22.44
C SER A 340 -12.25 4.30 22.81
N VAL A 341 -11.65 4.80 23.89
CA VAL A 341 -11.83 6.18 24.37
C VAL A 341 -11.22 7.18 23.39
N ALA A 342 -10.04 6.89 22.82
CA ALA A 342 -9.45 7.75 21.80
C ALA A 342 -10.35 7.89 20.55
N VAL A 343 -10.89 6.78 20.03
CA VAL A 343 -11.84 6.79 18.90
C VAL A 343 -13.09 7.62 19.23
N LEU A 344 -13.67 7.48 20.43
CA LEU A 344 -14.84 8.26 20.85
C LEU A 344 -14.53 9.76 21.00
N ILE A 345 -13.37 10.14 21.53
CA ILE A 345 -12.94 11.55 21.62
C ILE A 345 -12.74 12.15 20.23
N ALA A 346 -12.19 11.39 19.27
CA ALA A 346 -12.03 11.86 17.89
C ALA A 346 -13.40 12.14 17.24
N ILE A 347 -14.37 11.22 17.36
CA ILE A 347 -15.73 11.40 16.82
C ILE A 347 -16.42 12.61 17.47
N ALA A 348 -16.32 12.76 18.80
CA ALA A 348 -16.85 13.93 19.49
C ALA A 348 -16.19 15.23 18.99
N GLY A 349 -14.89 15.22 18.71
CA GLY A 349 -14.18 16.34 18.09
C GLY A 349 -14.72 16.67 16.69
N VAL A 350 -14.92 15.66 15.84
CA VAL A 350 -15.53 15.84 14.50
C VAL A 350 -16.93 16.43 14.59
N LEU A 351 -17.78 15.95 15.51
CA LEU A 351 -19.12 16.49 15.71
C LEU A 351 -19.08 17.96 16.16
N VAL A 352 -18.12 18.34 17.00
CA VAL A 352 -17.91 19.74 17.41
C VAL A 352 -17.46 20.60 16.23
N VAL A 353 -16.55 20.14 15.36
CA VAL A 353 -16.17 20.90 14.14
C VAL A 353 -17.37 21.02 13.19
N ALA A 354 -18.08 19.93 12.91
CA ALA A 354 -19.13 19.88 11.90
C ALA A 354 -20.39 20.69 12.27
N TYR A 355 -20.74 20.76 13.56
CA TYR A 355 -21.98 21.39 14.04
C TYR A 355 -21.78 22.62 14.93
N GLY A 356 -20.55 23.00 15.28
CA GLY A 356 -20.31 24.11 16.20
C GLY A 356 -20.19 25.50 15.56
N ASP A 357 -20.20 25.62 14.24
CA ASP A 357 -20.27 26.90 13.50
C ASP A 357 -21.56 26.97 12.67
N THR A 358 -22.71 27.01 13.35
CA THR A 358 -24.03 27.16 12.73
C THR A 358 -24.26 28.59 12.26
N LYS A 359 -23.63 28.95 11.13
CA LYS A 359 -23.98 30.15 10.36
C LYS A 359 -25.36 29.94 9.70
N GLU A 360 -26.32 30.80 10.05
CA GLU A 360 -27.64 30.81 9.43
C GLU A 360 -27.49 31.12 7.93
N GLY A 361 -28.00 30.23 7.06
CA GLY A 361 -27.75 30.28 5.61
C GLY A 361 -27.21 28.98 4.99
N THR A 362 -27.23 27.86 5.72
CA THR A 362 -27.05 26.53 5.11
C THR A 362 -28.10 26.32 4.02
N LYS A 363 -27.74 25.71 2.88
CA LYS A 363 -28.68 25.41 1.79
C LYS A 363 -29.93 24.70 2.33
N ASP A 364 -31.12 25.16 1.92
CA ASP A 364 -32.40 24.50 2.21
C ASP A 364 -32.54 23.18 1.45
N VAL A 365 -31.78 22.19 1.89
CA VAL A 365 -31.93 20.80 1.47
C VAL A 365 -33.20 20.25 2.12
N GLU A 366 -34.20 19.95 1.30
CA GLU A 366 -35.48 19.38 1.75
C GLU A 366 -35.24 18.21 2.73
N ALA A 367 -35.96 18.22 3.86
CA ALA A 367 -35.71 17.31 4.98
C ALA A 367 -35.76 15.81 4.59
N SER A 368 -36.56 15.44 3.59
CA SER A 368 -36.64 14.07 3.07
C SER A 368 -35.36 13.68 2.32
N ASN A 369 -34.85 14.56 1.45
CA ASN A 369 -33.60 14.35 0.72
C ASN A 369 -32.41 14.32 1.68
N ARG A 370 -32.37 15.24 2.67
CA ARG A 370 -31.36 15.26 3.75
C ARG A 370 -31.33 13.95 4.54
N PHE A 371 -32.49 13.44 4.93
CA PHE A 371 -32.61 12.16 5.63
C PHE A 371 -32.13 10.97 4.78
N PHE A 372 -32.53 10.92 3.51
CA PHE A 372 -32.09 9.88 2.57
C PHE A 372 -30.57 9.94 2.32
N GLY A 373 -30.01 11.13 2.07
CA GLY A 373 -28.57 11.36 1.96
C GLY A 373 -27.81 10.89 3.20
N ASN A 374 -28.32 11.20 4.40
CA ASN A 374 -27.74 10.77 5.68
C ASN A 374 -27.73 9.24 5.85
N ILE A 375 -28.77 8.53 5.39
CA ILE A 375 -28.76 7.06 5.34
C ILE A 375 -27.71 6.54 4.35
N VAL A 376 -27.64 7.12 3.14
CA VAL A 376 -26.72 6.70 2.09
C VAL A 376 -25.26 6.86 2.53
N ILE A 377 -24.89 7.99 3.15
CA ILE A 377 -23.53 8.17 3.71
C ILE A 377 -23.31 7.35 4.98
N GLY A 378 -24.34 7.07 5.78
CA GLY A 378 -24.25 6.13 6.90
C GLY A 378 -23.84 4.72 6.45
N VAL A 379 -24.46 4.20 5.39
CA VAL A 379 -24.05 2.93 4.77
C VAL A 379 -22.66 3.03 4.15
N GLY A 380 -22.33 4.14 3.49
CA GLY A 380 -21.00 4.39 2.94
C GLY A 380 -19.90 4.38 4.01
N SER A 381 -20.16 5.00 5.16
CA SER A 381 -19.28 5.08 6.34
C SER A 381 -19.00 3.70 6.95
N VAL A 382 -20.02 2.84 7.06
CA VAL A 382 -19.86 1.43 7.47
C VAL A 382 -19.00 0.66 6.48
N LEU A 383 -19.26 0.79 5.17
CA LEU A 383 -18.51 0.11 4.13
C LEU A 383 -17.07 0.63 4.00
N TYR A 384 -16.84 1.92 4.30
CA TYR A 384 -15.50 2.51 4.32
C TYR A 384 -14.67 1.92 5.49
N GLY A 385 -15.21 1.92 6.71
CA GLY A 385 -14.56 1.23 7.84
C GLY A 385 -14.33 -0.27 7.59
N LEU A 386 -15.21 -0.92 6.83
CA LEU A 386 -15.06 -2.32 6.46
C LEU A 386 -13.93 -2.57 5.45
N TYR A 387 -13.75 -1.74 4.41
CA TYR A 387 -12.69 -2.00 3.41
C TYR A 387 -11.28 -1.89 4.01
N GLU A 388 -11.03 -0.95 4.93
CA GLU A 388 -9.70 -0.81 5.58
C GLU A 388 -9.30 -2.08 6.32
N VAL A 389 -10.28 -2.69 7.00
CA VAL A 389 -10.12 -3.91 7.78
C VAL A 389 -9.98 -5.13 6.87
N LEU A 390 -10.79 -5.23 5.81
CA LEU A 390 -10.64 -6.28 4.79
C LEU A 390 -9.28 -6.19 4.08
N TYR A 391 -8.82 -4.97 3.76
CA TYR A 391 -7.50 -4.72 3.19
C TYR A 391 -6.39 -5.16 4.14
N LYS A 392 -6.44 -4.78 5.43
CA LYS A 392 -5.48 -5.26 6.43
C LYS A 392 -5.49 -6.77 6.59
N ARG A 393 -6.66 -7.43 6.50
CA ARG A 393 -6.79 -8.89 6.67
C ARG A 393 -6.34 -9.71 5.46
N PHE A 394 -6.57 -9.22 4.24
CA PHE A 394 -6.45 -10.01 3.01
C PHE A 394 -5.49 -9.46 1.96
N ALA A 395 -4.88 -8.29 2.18
CA ALA A 395 -3.93 -7.68 1.24
C ALA A 395 -2.61 -7.22 1.90
N CYS A 396 -2.55 -7.09 3.22
CA CYS A 396 -1.32 -6.77 3.94
C CYS A 396 -0.56 -8.05 4.36
N PRO A 397 0.80 -8.04 4.32
CA PRO A 397 1.59 -9.17 4.82
C PRO A 397 1.46 -9.34 6.34
N PRO A 398 1.65 -10.57 6.86
CA PRO A 398 1.62 -10.85 8.29
C PRO A 398 2.73 -10.11 9.05
N GLU A 399 2.56 -10.00 10.37
CA GLU A 399 3.55 -9.37 11.24
C GLU A 399 4.90 -10.12 11.24
N GLY A 400 5.99 -9.38 11.48
CA GLY A 400 7.37 -9.89 11.36
C GLY A 400 7.96 -9.80 9.94
N VAL A 401 7.15 -9.54 8.91
CA VAL A 401 7.65 -9.17 7.58
C VAL A 401 8.27 -7.76 7.62
N SER A 402 9.48 -7.58 7.07
CA SER A 402 10.19 -6.29 7.12
C SER A 402 9.39 -5.16 6.42
N PRO A 403 9.35 -3.92 6.96
CA PRO A 403 8.47 -2.84 6.50
C PRO A 403 8.47 -2.58 4.99
N GLY A 404 9.65 -2.62 4.35
CA GLY A 404 9.80 -2.43 2.91
C GLY A 404 8.95 -3.38 2.05
N ARG A 405 8.65 -4.60 2.52
CA ARG A 405 7.79 -5.54 1.77
C ARG A 405 6.32 -5.17 1.85
N GLY A 406 5.87 -4.68 3.01
CA GLY A 406 4.53 -4.11 3.19
C GLY A 406 4.34 -2.90 2.30
N MET A 407 5.28 -1.94 2.34
CA MET A 407 5.24 -0.75 1.48
C MET A 407 5.19 -1.07 -0.02
N ILE A 408 5.96 -2.07 -0.47
CA ILE A 408 5.95 -2.50 -1.88
C ILE A 408 4.64 -3.22 -2.25
N PHE A 409 4.11 -4.05 -1.36
CA PHE A 409 2.89 -4.79 -1.65
C PHE A 409 1.62 -3.90 -1.59
N ALA A 410 1.56 -2.96 -0.65
CA ALA A 410 0.46 -2.01 -0.50
C ALA A 410 0.18 -1.24 -1.80
N ASN A 411 1.21 -0.60 -2.37
CA ASN A 411 1.08 0.11 -3.66
C ASN A 411 0.85 -0.84 -4.84
N THR A 412 1.36 -2.08 -4.80
CA THR A 412 1.04 -3.10 -5.81
C THR A 412 -0.46 -3.44 -5.78
N PHE A 413 -1.04 -3.64 -4.58
CA PHE A 413 -2.45 -3.95 -4.41
C PHE A 413 -3.34 -2.73 -4.72
N GLY A 414 -2.91 -1.52 -4.36
CA GLY A 414 -3.56 -0.27 -4.78
C GLY A 414 -3.66 -0.16 -6.31
N SER A 415 -2.60 -0.51 -7.04
CA SER A 415 -2.69 -0.58 -8.52
C SER A 415 -3.52 -1.74 -9.05
N CYS A 416 -3.72 -2.83 -8.30
CA CYS A 416 -4.74 -3.84 -8.63
C CYS A 416 -6.17 -3.27 -8.48
N ILE A 417 -6.42 -2.47 -7.45
CA ILE A 417 -7.70 -1.74 -7.26
C ILE A 417 -7.93 -0.77 -8.43
N GLY A 418 -6.94 0.09 -8.73
CA GLY A 418 -7.03 1.02 -9.87
C GLY A 418 -7.21 0.32 -11.22
N LEU A 419 -6.55 -0.83 -11.44
CA LEU A 419 -6.76 -1.64 -12.64
C LEU A 419 -8.19 -2.18 -12.73
N PHE A 420 -8.77 -2.65 -11.61
CA PHE A 420 -10.17 -3.10 -11.58
C PHE A 420 -11.13 -1.94 -11.88
N THR A 421 -10.90 -0.76 -11.28
CA THR A 421 -11.68 0.46 -11.58
C THR A 421 -11.65 0.77 -13.08
N LEU A 422 -10.47 0.90 -13.68
CA LEU A 422 -10.33 1.26 -15.10
C LEU A 422 -10.86 0.17 -16.07
N THR A 423 -10.95 -1.09 -15.66
CA THR A 423 -11.39 -2.21 -16.54
C THR A 423 -12.84 -2.64 -16.34
N VAL A 424 -13.47 -2.30 -15.21
CA VAL A 424 -14.84 -2.71 -14.86
C VAL A 424 -15.75 -1.50 -14.59
N LEU A 425 -15.27 -0.49 -13.86
CA LEU A 425 -16.08 0.69 -13.49
C LEU A 425 -16.14 1.77 -14.57
N TRP A 426 -15.60 1.51 -15.76
CA TRP A 426 -15.92 2.31 -16.95
C TRP A 426 -17.27 1.91 -17.57
N ILE A 427 -17.77 0.69 -17.32
CA ILE A 427 -18.99 0.16 -17.94
C ILE A 427 -20.25 0.98 -17.58
N PRO A 428 -20.39 1.54 -16.36
CA PRO A 428 -21.52 2.42 -16.04
C PRO A 428 -21.46 3.80 -16.72
N LEU A 429 -20.29 4.33 -17.10
CA LEU A 429 -20.17 5.66 -17.72
C LEU A 429 -21.10 5.86 -18.94
N PRO A 430 -21.06 5.02 -20.00
CA PRO A 430 -21.96 5.18 -21.15
C PRO A 430 -23.43 4.90 -20.81
N ILE A 431 -23.73 4.18 -19.72
CA ILE A 431 -25.11 3.95 -19.27
C ILE A 431 -25.65 5.21 -18.57
N ILE A 432 -24.84 5.83 -17.72
CA ILE A 432 -25.15 7.07 -16.99
C ILE A 432 -25.32 8.25 -17.96
N ASP A 433 -24.45 8.35 -18.97
CA ASP A 433 -24.54 9.33 -20.05
C ASP A 433 -25.78 9.12 -20.93
N PHE A 434 -26.07 7.89 -21.36
CA PHE A 434 -27.27 7.54 -22.14
C PHE A 434 -28.58 7.80 -21.37
N LEU A 435 -28.59 7.58 -20.06
CA LEU A 435 -29.72 7.90 -19.18
C LEU A 435 -29.83 9.41 -18.87
N GLY A 436 -28.86 10.23 -19.30
CA GLY A 436 -28.84 11.67 -19.05
C GLY A 436 -28.60 12.05 -17.58
N ILE A 437 -28.13 11.13 -16.75
CA ILE A 437 -27.92 11.34 -15.30
C ILE A 437 -26.67 12.19 -15.05
N GLU A 438 -25.57 11.88 -15.75
CA GLU A 438 -24.32 12.64 -15.72
C GLU A 438 -23.71 12.59 -17.11
N LYS A 439 -23.75 13.71 -17.84
CA LYS A 439 -23.17 13.79 -19.19
C LYS A 439 -21.65 13.74 -19.13
N PHE A 440 -21.04 12.95 -20.01
CA PHE A 440 -19.59 12.84 -20.14
C PHE A 440 -19.01 14.02 -20.95
N GLU A 441 -18.92 15.18 -20.29
CA GLU A 441 -18.37 16.40 -20.86
C GLU A 441 -16.93 16.63 -20.36
N LEU A 442 -15.98 16.69 -21.31
CA LEU A 442 -14.57 16.98 -20.99
C LEU A 442 -14.44 18.44 -20.50
N PRO A 443 -13.80 18.68 -19.34
CA PRO A 443 -13.64 20.03 -18.80
C PRO A 443 -12.73 20.91 -19.66
N VAL A 444 -12.81 22.23 -19.43
CA VAL A 444 -11.94 23.22 -20.09
C VAL A 444 -10.47 22.92 -19.77
N ALA A 445 -9.57 23.17 -20.73
CA ALA A 445 -8.16 22.78 -20.63
C ALA A 445 -7.41 23.33 -19.39
N SER A 446 -7.85 24.46 -18.82
CA SER A 446 -7.38 24.97 -17.52
C SER A 446 -7.79 24.05 -16.37
N THR A 447 -9.09 23.75 -16.26
CA THR A 447 -9.69 22.84 -15.28
C THR A 447 -9.10 21.42 -15.37
N CYS A 448 -8.77 20.93 -16.56
CA CYS A 448 -8.13 19.63 -16.76
C CYS A 448 -6.82 19.44 -15.98
N TRP A 449 -5.96 20.47 -15.88
CA TRP A 449 -4.71 20.37 -15.12
C TRP A 449 -4.94 20.38 -13.61
N LEU A 450 -5.96 21.10 -13.14
CA LEU A 450 -6.37 21.09 -11.72
C LEU A 450 -6.99 19.74 -11.33
N ILE A 451 -7.85 19.16 -12.19
CA ILE A 451 -8.38 17.80 -12.00
C ILE A 451 -7.24 16.78 -12.00
N LEU A 452 -6.27 16.86 -12.93
CA LEU A 452 -5.12 15.97 -12.93
C LEU A 452 -4.31 16.09 -11.63
N LEU A 453 -4.09 17.31 -11.12
CA LEU A 453 -3.40 17.51 -9.84
C LEU A 453 -4.20 16.93 -8.67
N ALA A 454 -5.51 17.19 -8.58
CA ALA A 454 -6.39 16.62 -7.55
C ALA A 454 -6.40 15.08 -7.58
N VAL A 455 -6.44 14.49 -8.78
CA VAL A 455 -6.43 13.03 -9.01
C VAL A 455 -5.07 12.39 -8.69
N LEU A 456 -3.96 13.10 -8.89
CA LEU A 456 -2.62 12.70 -8.48
C LEU A 456 -2.39 12.86 -6.96
N MET A 457 -2.96 13.91 -6.35
CA MET A 457 -2.96 14.08 -4.90
C MET A 457 -3.82 13.00 -4.23
N ASN A 458 -4.98 12.64 -4.82
CA ASN A 458 -5.77 11.49 -4.37
C ASN A 458 -4.96 10.19 -4.42
N ALA A 459 -4.30 9.89 -5.54
CA ALA A 459 -3.43 8.71 -5.63
C ALA A 459 -2.34 8.74 -4.56
N THR A 460 -1.70 9.90 -4.34
CA THR A 460 -0.62 10.05 -3.35
C THR A 460 -1.12 9.88 -1.91
N PHE A 461 -2.30 10.43 -1.59
CA PHE A 461 -3.02 10.15 -0.34
C PHE A 461 -3.31 8.66 -0.18
N SER A 462 -4.05 8.06 -1.11
CA SER A 462 -4.52 6.68 -0.99
C SER A 462 -3.38 5.66 -0.96
N GLY A 463 -2.33 5.83 -1.76
CA GLY A 463 -1.14 4.98 -1.70
C GLY A 463 -0.43 5.07 -0.34
N SER A 464 -0.28 6.29 0.18
CA SER A 464 0.30 6.53 1.51
C SER A 464 -0.58 5.96 2.63
N PHE A 465 -1.90 6.02 2.47
CA PHE A 465 -2.88 5.48 3.42
C PHE A 465 -2.90 3.95 3.44
N LEU A 466 -2.87 3.30 2.27
CA LEU A 466 -2.71 1.84 2.15
C LEU A 466 -1.37 1.36 2.75
N VAL A 467 -0.31 2.16 2.60
CA VAL A 467 0.98 1.92 3.28
C VAL A 467 0.84 2.08 4.80
N LEU A 468 0.17 3.13 5.28
CA LEU A 468 -0.05 3.38 6.71
C LEU A 468 -0.83 2.24 7.37
N ILE A 469 -1.93 1.77 6.77
CA ILE A 469 -2.69 0.61 7.24
C ILE A 469 -1.81 -0.65 7.21
N SER A 470 -1.03 -0.88 6.15
CA SER A 470 -0.12 -2.03 6.08
C SER A 470 0.92 -2.02 7.19
N LEU A 471 1.49 -0.85 7.53
CA LEU A 471 2.53 -0.70 8.54
C LEU A 471 2.00 -0.58 9.97
N THR A 472 0.73 -0.19 10.18
CA THR A 472 0.15 0.05 11.51
C THR A 472 -1.14 -0.78 11.70
N SER A 473 -2.30 -0.15 11.91
CA SER A 473 -3.63 -0.76 11.96
C SER A 473 -4.64 0.09 11.19
N PRO A 474 -5.83 -0.45 10.84
CA PRO A 474 -6.93 0.34 10.28
C PRO A 474 -7.26 1.52 11.20
N VAL A 475 -7.47 1.23 12.49
CA VAL A 475 -7.86 2.20 13.53
C VAL A 475 -6.92 3.41 13.62
N LEU A 476 -5.61 3.18 13.67
CA LEU A 476 -4.64 4.28 13.76
C LEU A 476 -4.59 5.10 12.46
N SER A 477 -4.80 4.46 11.32
CA SER A 477 -4.84 5.13 10.01
C SER A 477 -6.10 5.98 9.87
N SER A 478 -7.28 5.38 10.12
CA SER A 478 -8.59 6.04 10.17
C SER A 478 -8.56 7.28 11.08
N VAL A 479 -8.13 7.15 12.34
CA VAL A 479 -8.08 8.28 13.28
C VAL A 479 -7.01 9.31 12.91
N ALA A 480 -5.90 8.90 12.28
CA ALA A 480 -4.94 9.86 11.72
C ALA A 480 -5.59 10.70 10.60
N ALA A 481 -6.36 10.09 9.69
CA ALA A 481 -7.01 10.81 8.59
C ALA A 481 -7.99 11.89 9.09
N LEU A 482 -8.58 11.74 10.28
CA LEU A 482 -9.43 12.77 10.91
C LEU A 482 -8.68 14.08 11.20
N LEU A 483 -7.34 14.05 11.37
CA LEU A 483 -6.53 15.26 11.50
C LEU A 483 -6.67 16.18 10.28
N THR A 484 -6.94 15.62 9.10
CA THR A 484 -7.12 16.37 7.86
C THR A 484 -8.24 17.40 7.98
N ILE A 485 -9.30 17.12 8.76
CA ILE A 485 -10.43 18.03 8.97
C ILE A 485 -9.95 19.34 9.61
N PHE A 486 -9.04 19.26 10.59
CA PHE A 486 -8.48 20.43 11.25
C PHE A 486 -7.37 21.09 10.43
N ILE A 487 -6.58 20.31 9.67
CA ILE A 487 -5.56 20.83 8.75
C ILE A 487 -6.22 21.63 7.61
N VAL A 488 -7.33 21.13 7.05
CA VAL A 488 -8.18 21.84 6.07
C VAL A 488 -8.68 23.15 6.65
N ALA A 489 -9.25 23.15 7.86
CA ALA A 489 -9.71 24.40 8.50
C ALA A 489 -8.57 25.42 8.72
N ILE A 490 -7.34 24.96 9.03
CA ILE A 490 -6.16 25.84 9.13
C ILE A 490 -5.76 26.38 7.74
N VAL A 491 -5.81 25.55 6.70
CA VAL A 491 -5.47 25.95 5.32
C VAL A 491 -6.52 26.92 4.76
N ASP A 492 -7.81 26.68 4.98
CA ASP A 492 -8.91 27.60 4.64
C ASP A 492 -8.71 28.97 5.31
N TRP A 493 -8.41 29.02 6.61
CA TRP A 493 -8.03 30.26 7.29
C TRP A 493 -6.80 30.94 6.66
N MET A 494 -5.78 30.18 6.27
CA MET A 494 -4.59 30.71 5.60
C MET A 494 -4.85 31.22 4.17
N LEU A 495 -5.90 30.74 3.49
CA LEU A 495 -6.25 31.12 2.12
C LEU A 495 -7.27 32.28 2.07
N THR A 496 -8.28 32.26 2.95
CA THR A 496 -9.35 33.26 3.02
C THR A 496 -9.01 34.44 3.93
N GLY A 497 -8.21 34.20 4.98
CA GLY A 497 -7.97 35.15 6.08
C GLY A 497 -9.04 35.14 7.17
N GLU A 498 -10.16 34.43 6.99
CA GLU A 498 -11.27 34.38 7.96
C GLU A 498 -10.92 33.50 9.17
N PRO A 499 -11.01 34.01 10.41
CA PRO A 499 -10.48 33.33 11.58
C PRO A 499 -11.25 32.05 11.94
N LEU A 500 -10.48 31.00 12.26
CA LEU A 500 -10.99 29.73 12.81
C LEU A 500 -12.04 29.93 13.90
N SER A 501 -13.21 29.31 13.74
CA SER A 501 -14.27 29.33 14.75
C SER A 501 -13.81 28.64 16.04
N PHE A 502 -14.34 29.08 17.18
CA PHE A 502 -14.01 28.48 18.49
C PHE A 502 -14.33 26.98 18.54
N ALA A 503 -15.37 26.55 17.81
CA ALA A 503 -15.71 25.16 17.61
C ALA A 503 -14.65 24.39 16.80
N ALA A 504 -14.17 24.96 15.68
CA ALA A 504 -13.09 24.33 14.90
C ALA A 504 -11.81 24.15 15.74
N ILE A 505 -11.48 25.12 16.60
CA ILE A 505 -10.33 25.04 17.51
C ILE A 505 -10.53 23.94 18.57
N ILE A 506 -11.68 23.87 19.25
CA ILE A 506 -11.95 22.82 20.25
C ILE A 506 -12.01 21.42 19.62
N GLY A 507 -12.80 21.26 18.55
CA GLY A 507 -12.95 19.98 17.87
C GLY A 507 -11.65 19.48 17.27
N GLY A 508 -10.85 20.38 16.66
CA GLY A 508 -9.50 20.10 16.19
C GLY A 508 -8.56 19.66 17.31
N ALA A 509 -8.55 20.35 18.45
CA ALA A 509 -7.77 19.96 19.62
C ALA A 509 -8.19 18.58 20.17
N MET A 510 -9.48 18.25 20.18
CA MET A 510 -9.97 16.91 20.56
C MET A 510 -9.46 15.82 19.61
N ILE A 511 -9.50 16.05 18.29
CA ILE A 511 -8.97 15.10 17.29
C ILE A 511 -7.45 14.91 17.47
N VAL A 512 -6.70 15.98 17.70
CA VAL A 512 -5.24 15.92 17.97
C VAL A 512 -4.94 15.13 19.25
N VAL A 513 -5.65 15.39 20.35
CA VAL A 513 -5.49 14.65 21.61
C VAL A 513 -5.84 13.17 21.45
N ALA A 514 -6.92 12.85 20.72
CA ALA A 514 -7.29 11.48 20.40
C ALA A 514 -6.21 10.75 19.58
N PHE A 515 -5.70 11.38 18.52
CA PHE A 515 -4.63 10.80 17.70
C PHE A 515 -3.34 10.57 18.51
N LEU A 516 -2.92 11.53 19.33
CA LEU A 516 -1.74 11.39 20.20
C LEU A 516 -1.93 10.27 21.24
N GLY A 517 -3.11 10.20 21.87
CA GLY A 517 -3.46 9.13 22.81
C GLY A 517 -3.48 7.74 22.16
N LEU A 518 -4.04 7.61 20.96
CA LEU A 518 -4.06 6.35 20.20
C LEU A 518 -2.66 5.95 19.71
N THR A 519 -1.84 6.91 19.29
CA THR A 519 -0.44 6.68 18.91
C THR A 519 0.37 6.19 20.10
N TRP A 520 0.21 6.81 21.28
CA TRP A 520 0.85 6.39 22.52
C TRP A 520 0.37 5.01 23.00
N SER A 521 -0.94 4.73 22.92
CA SER A 521 -1.52 3.41 23.20
C SER A 521 -0.89 2.33 22.32
N THR A 522 -0.81 2.56 21.01
CA THR A 522 -0.24 1.60 20.04
C THR A 522 1.27 1.39 20.26
N TYR A 523 2.01 2.46 20.58
CA TYR A 523 3.44 2.38 20.92
C TYR A 523 3.69 1.60 22.22
N ARG A 524 2.85 1.81 23.26
CA ARG A 524 2.89 1.04 24.50
C ARG A 524 2.57 -0.44 24.27
N GLU A 525 1.51 -0.73 23.52
CA GLU A 525 1.12 -2.10 23.13
C GLU A 525 2.28 -2.84 22.44
N MET A 526 3.01 -2.18 21.53
CA MET A 526 4.19 -2.82 20.92
C MET A 526 5.33 -3.08 21.92
N LYS A 527 5.56 -2.22 22.91
CA LYS A 527 6.53 -2.51 23.99
C LYS A 527 6.10 -3.68 24.88
N GLU A 528 4.80 -3.79 25.18
CA GLU A 528 4.23 -4.94 25.90
C GLU A 528 4.47 -6.24 25.10
N HIS A 529 4.18 -6.23 23.80
CA HIS A 529 4.42 -7.40 22.92
C HIS A 529 5.90 -7.71 22.69
N GLU A 530 6.80 -6.72 22.69
CA GLU A 530 8.24 -6.95 22.59
C GLU A 530 8.83 -7.51 23.89
N ALA A 531 8.35 -7.05 25.05
CA ALA A 531 8.72 -7.61 26.36
C ALA A 531 8.14 -9.02 26.60
N MET A 532 7.01 -9.37 25.98
CA MET A 532 6.41 -10.71 26.05
C MET A 532 6.95 -11.72 25.03
N LYS A 533 7.85 -11.34 24.11
CA LYS A 533 8.56 -12.33 23.29
C LYS A 533 9.49 -13.13 24.21
N PRO A 534 9.32 -14.45 24.35
CA PRO A 534 10.25 -15.23 25.14
C PRO A 534 11.64 -15.10 24.51
N ILE A 535 12.62 -14.71 25.32
CA ILE A 535 14.02 -15.01 25.01
C ILE A 535 14.06 -16.52 24.85
N VAL A 536 14.45 -17.01 23.67
CA VAL A 536 14.58 -18.44 23.43
C VAL A 536 15.73 -18.92 24.30
N ASP A 537 15.39 -19.56 25.41
CA ASP A 537 16.36 -20.13 26.32
C ASP A 537 16.97 -21.35 25.65
N LEU A 538 18.25 -21.24 25.34
CA LEU A 538 19.04 -22.29 24.68
C LEU A 538 19.89 -23.08 25.69
N SER A 539 19.64 -22.93 27.00
CA SER A 539 20.40 -23.66 28.03
C SER A 539 20.09 -25.17 28.09
N ASP A 540 18.93 -25.61 27.58
CA ASP A 540 18.49 -27.02 27.58
C ASP A 540 18.91 -27.83 26.33
N SER A 541 19.66 -27.26 25.35
CA SER A 541 20.12 -28.05 24.18
C SER A 541 21.39 -28.88 24.41
N ASP A 542 22.09 -28.66 25.53
CA ASP A 542 23.43 -29.19 25.78
C ASP A 542 23.40 -30.29 26.88
N ARG A 543 22.23 -30.94 27.09
CA ARG A 543 22.00 -32.00 28.08
C ARG A 543 21.18 -33.18 27.54
N ASP A 544 21.66 -33.81 26.48
CA ASP A 544 21.35 -35.20 26.11
C ASP A 544 22.46 -35.69 25.16
N GLY A 545 23.53 -36.28 25.71
CA GLY A 545 24.73 -36.62 24.93
C GLY A 545 25.73 -37.55 25.62
N ASP A 546 25.84 -37.49 26.95
CA ASP A 546 26.73 -38.36 27.72
C ASP A 546 26.00 -39.65 28.14
N ILE A 547 25.91 -40.62 27.21
CA ILE A 547 25.75 -42.03 27.57
C ILE A 547 27.16 -42.62 27.64
N GLU A 548 27.69 -42.75 28.85
CA GLU A 548 28.99 -43.34 29.10
C GLU A 548 29.01 -44.82 28.67
N SER A 549 30.16 -45.26 28.17
CA SER A 549 30.43 -46.65 27.85
C SER A 549 31.05 -47.36 29.06
N ASP A 550 30.30 -48.26 29.68
CA ASP A 550 30.81 -49.24 30.66
C ASP A 550 30.96 -50.64 30.01
N ASP A 551 31.85 -51.45 30.60
CA ASP A 551 32.57 -52.58 29.98
C ASP A 551 31.81 -53.95 29.89
N ASP A 552 32.54 -54.92 29.29
CA ASP A 552 32.38 -56.40 29.22
C ASP A 552 31.25 -57.03 28.36
#